data_AF-A0A7W2THB5-F1
#
_entry.id   AF-A0A7W2THB5-F1
#
_cell.length_a   1.000
_cell.length_b   1.000
_cell.length_c   1.000
_cell.angle_alpha   90.00
_cell.angle_beta   90.00
_cell.angle_gamma   90.00
#
_symmetry.space_group_name_H-M   'P 1'
#
loop_
_entity.id
_entity.type
_entity.pdbx_description
1 polymer ?
#
loop_
_entity_poly.entity_id
_entity_poly.type
_entity_poly.pdbx_seq_one_letter_code
_entity_poly.pdbx_strand_id
1 'polypeptide(L)'
;MDKSWQFEHANMQVYSEYNQFYLQFVSRNVLSLGNDGGFRFDNNGDNNTRWRTGVTFDYHWNNHLTLNSGMEFEKRRIENYNLFKEVSVTI
;
A
#
# COMPACT_ATOMS: atom_id res chain seq x y z
N MET A 1 -4.46 13.47 3.07
CA MET A 1 -4.27 14.94 3.15
C MET A 1 -2.92 15.25 2.56
N ASP A 2 -2.87 16.19 1.62
CA ASP A 2 -1.63 16.62 0.98
C ASP A 2 -1.65 18.16 0.92
N LYS A 3 -0.54 18.77 1.31
CA LYS A 3 -0.35 20.21 1.32
C LYS A 3 1.06 20.53 0.88
N SER A 4 1.17 21.39 -0.12
CA SER A 4 2.44 21.93 -0.59
C SER A 4 2.46 23.45 -0.49
N TRP A 5 3.65 23.97 -0.24
CA TRP A 5 3.95 25.39 -0.24
C TRP A 5 5.14 25.63 -1.14
N GLN A 6 4.99 26.59 -2.03
CA GLN A 6 6.06 27.06 -2.91
C GLN A 6 6.56 28.39 -2.40
N PHE A 7 7.86 28.48 -2.23
CA PHE A 7 8.62 29.68 -1.94
C PHE A 7 9.55 29.94 -3.13
N GLU A 8 10.06 31.16 -3.24
CA GLU A 8 10.93 31.57 -4.35
C GLU A 8 12.10 30.60 -4.61
N HIS A 9 12.69 30.05 -3.55
CA HIS A 9 13.83 29.13 -3.63
C HIS A 9 13.58 27.77 -2.96
N ALA A 10 12.36 27.49 -2.50
CA ALA A 10 12.08 26.28 -1.74
C ALA A 10 10.69 25.73 -2.02
N ASN A 11 10.57 24.41 -2.03
CA ASN A 11 9.29 23.72 -2.01
C ASN A 11 9.21 22.85 -0.77
N MET A 12 8.12 22.95 -0.04
CA MET A 12 7.83 22.10 1.09
C MET A 12 6.53 21.35 0.84
N GLN A 13 6.53 20.04 1.05
CA GLN A 13 5.32 19.23 0.97
C GLN A 13 5.14 18.44 2.25
N VAL A 14 3.90 18.41 2.75
CA VAL A 14 3.47 17.57 3.86
C VAL A 14 2.34 16.69 3.38
N TYR A 15 2.50 15.38 3.55
CA TYR A 15 1.52 14.40 3.11
C TYR A 15 1.17 13.44 4.25
N SER A 16 -0.08 12.98 4.24
CA SER A 16 -0.58 11.91 5.08
C SER A 16 -1.60 11.10 4.30
N GLU A 17 -1.26 9.85 4.04
CA GLU A 17 -1.94 8.96 3.10
C GLU A 17 -2.33 7.67 3.79
N TYR A 18 -3.59 7.26 3.63
CA TYR A 18 -4.09 5.99 4.11
C TYR A 18 -4.52 5.14 2.92
N ASN A 19 -3.97 3.94 2.82
CA ASN A 19 -4.30 2.96 1.81
C ASN A 19 -4.72 1.65 2.47
N GLN A 20 -5.76 1.03 1.90
CA GLN A 20 -6.19 -0.32 2.25
C GLN A 20 -6.13 -1.19 0.99
N PHE A 21 -5.54 -2.38 1.12
CA PHE A 21 -5.30 -3.29 0.01
C PHE A 21 -6.08 -4.58 0.17
N TYR A 22 -6.76 -4.99 -0.89
CA TYR A 22 -7.48 -6.25 -0.95
C TYR A 22 -6.83 -7.15 -2.00
N LEU A 23 -6.57 -8.42 -1.67
CA LEU A 23 -6.15 -9.44 -2.62
C LEU A 23 -7.01 -10.67 -2.42
N GLN A 24 -7.82 -10.95 -3.43
CA GLN A 24 -8.59 -12.17 -3.54
C GLN A 24 -8.22 -12.81 -4.88
N PHE A 25 -7.49 -13.91 -4.83
CA PHE A 25 -7.17 -14.70 -6.00
C PHE A 25 -7.96 -16.00 -5.93
N VAL A 26 -8.98 -16.12 -6.78
CA VAL A 26 -9.76 -17.35 -6.95
C VAL A 26 -9.23 -18.06 -8.19
N SER A 27 -8.75 -19.29 -8.04
CA SER A 27 -8.37 -20.12 -9.18
C SER A 27 -9.25 -21.35 -9.23
N ARG A 28 -9.82 -21.60 -10.41
CA ARG A 28 -10.56 -22.82 -10.67
C ARG A 28 -9.55 -23.89 -11.05
N ASN A 29 -9.65 -25.06 -10.42
CA ASN A 29 -8.76 -26.20 -10.69
C ASN A 29 -7.29 -26.00 -10.24
N VAL A 30 -7.08 -25.46 -9.03
CA VAL A 30 -5.74 -25.34 -8.45
C VAL A 30 -5.11 -26.73 -8.30
N LEU A 31 -3.92 -26.90 -8.88
CA LEU A 31 -3.13 -28.14 -8.90
C LEU A 31 -3.72 -29.32 -9.70
N SER A 32 -4.66 -29.09 -10.61
CA SER A 32 -5.24 -30.15 -11.47
C SER A 32 -5.93 -31.30 -10.72
N LEU A 33 -6.30 -31.07 -9.45
CA LEU A 33 -6.93 -32.05 -8.55
C LEU A 33 -8.47 -31.91 -8.47
N GLY A 34 -9.10 -31.17 -9.38
CA GLY A 34 -10.57 -31.02 -9.42
C GLY A 34 -11.15 -30.28 -8.20
N ASN A 35 -10.32 -29.54 -7.45
CA ASN A 35 -10.74 -28.72 -6.33
C ASN A 35 -10.62 -27.23 -6.69
N ASP A 36 -11.67 -26.47 -6.43
CA ASP A 36 -11.63 -25.01 -6.49
C ASP A 36 -10.95 -24.49 -5.22
N GLY A 37 -9.99 -23.57 -5.39
CA GLY A 37 -9.19 -23.07 -4.28
C GLY A 37 -8.47 -21.78 -4.65
N GLY A 38 -8.05 -21.02 -3.64
CA GLY A 38 -7.45 -19.73 -3.88
C GLY A 38 -6.59 -19.25 -2.73
N PHE A 39 -5.96 -18.10 -2.96
CA PHE A 39 -5.27 -17.34 -1.94
C PHE A 39 -6.12 -16.14 -1.59
N ARG A 40 -6.46 -15.99 -0.32
CA ARG A 40 -7.03 -14.76 0.22
C ARG A 40 -6.19 -14.30 1.39
N PHE A 41 -6.10 -13.00 1.58
CA PHE A 41 -5.69 -12.47 2.88
C PHE A 41 -6.68 -12.93 3.95
N ASP A 42 -6.16 -13.18 5.15
CA ASP A 42 -7.03 -13.42 6.31
C ASP A 42 -8.02 -12.26 6.49
N ASN A 43 -9.20 -12.52 7.05
CA ASN A 43 -10.22 -11.50 7.30
C ASN A 43 -10.58 -10.61 6.08
N ASN A 44 -10.59 -11.18 4.87
CA ASN A 44 -10.97 -10.49 3.63
C ASN A 44 -10.10 -9.28 3.25
N GLY A 45 -8.87 -9.15 3.78
CA GLY A 45 -7.99 -7.99 3.52
C GLY A 45 -8.33 -6.74 4.34
N ASP A 46 -9.20 -6.87 5.35
CA ASP A 46 -9.58 -5.73 6.20
C ASP A 46 -8.44 -5.19 7.05
N ASN A 47 -7.40 -5.99 7.36
CA ASN A 47 -6.26 -5.50 8.12
C ASN A 47 -5.01 -5.25 7.27
N ASN A 48 -5.13 -5.21 5.94
CA ASN A 48 -4.04 -4.80 5.06
C ASN A 48 -4.07 -3.29 4.85
N THR A 49 -3.51 -2.59 5.81
CA THR A 49 -3.52 -1.13 5.83
C THR A 49 -2.10 -0.59 5.83
N ARG A 50 -1.91 0.51 5.10
CA ARG A 50 -0.68 1.29 5.08
C ARG A 50 -1.04 2.73 5.37
N TRP A 51 -0.46 3.27 6.42
CA TRP A 51 -0.49 4.69 6.71
C TRP A 51 0.90 5.26 6.57
N ARG A 52 1.02 6.31 5.76
CA ARG A 52 2.27 7.00 5.49
C ARG A 52 2.09 8.47 5.78
N THR A 53 3.00 9.06 6.55
CA THR A 53 3.02 10.50 6.81
C THR A 53 4.44 10.99 6.67
N GLY A 54 4.64 12.10 6.00
CA GLY A 54 5.98 12.64 5.82
C GLY A 54 5.98 14.10 5.44
N VAL A 55 7.20 14.64 5.42
CA VAL A 55 7.51 15.97 4.96
C VAL A 55 8.72 15.90 4.04
N THR A 56 8.65 16.63 2.92
CA THR A 56 9.77 16.84 2.01
C THR A 56 10.07 18.32 1.89
N PHE A 57 11.34 18.63 1.65
CA PHE A 57 11.87 19.97 1.51
C PHE A 57 12.93 19.99 0.42
N ASP A 58 12.66 20.74 -0.64
CA ASP A 58 13.55 20.92 -1.79
C ASP A 58 13.97 22.39 -1.83
N TYR A 59 15.28 22.67 -1.75
CA TYR A 59 15.84 24.01 -1.72
C TYR A 59 16.79 24.24 -2.89
N HIS A 60 16.47 25.23 -3.73
CA HIS A 60 17.31 25.68 -4.83
C HIS A 60 18.38 26.64 -4.28
N TRP A 61 19.58 26.12 -4.06
CA TRP A 61 20.72 26.94 -3.62
C TRP A 61 21.17 27.90 -4.72
N ASN A 62 21.14 27.44 -5.98
CA ASN A 62 21.31 28.26 -7.18
C ASN A 62 20.72 27.51 -8.40
N ASN A 63 20.90 28.06 -9.61
CA ASN A 63 20.39 27.48 -10.87
C ASN A 63 20.97 26.08 -11.21
N HIS A 64 21.97 25.61 -10.47
CA HIS A 64 22.72 24.38 -10.74
C HIS A 64 22.74 23.40 -9.56
N LEU A 65 22.24 23.79 -8.39
CA LEU A 65 22.27 22.98 -7.18
C LEU A 65 20.94 23.07 -6.42
N THR A 66 20.31 21.91 -6.25
CA THR A 66 19.14 21.72 -5.40
C THR A 66 19.48 20.74 -4.28
N LEU A 67 19.17 21.13 -3.05
CA LEU A 67 19.27 20.29 -1.86
C LEU A 67 17.89 19.70 -1.59
N ASN A 68 17.79 18.38 -1.52
CA ASN A 68 16.54 17.67 -1.25
C ASN A 68 16.66 16.96 0.10
N SER A 69 15.66 17.10 0.95
CA SER A 69 15.61 16.46 2.26
C SER A 69 14.18 16.10 2.63
N GLY A 70 14.03 15.17 3.57
CA GLY A 70 12.71 14.82 4.07
C GLY A 70 12.77 13.72 5.11
N MET A 71 11.62 13.51 5.73
CA MET A 71 11.41 12.39 6.64
C MET A 71 10.06 11.76 6.35
N GLU A 72 10.02 10.44 6.43
CA GLU A 72 8.81 9.64 6.24
C GLU A 72 8.65 8.71 7.44
N PHE A 73 7.43 8.65 7.97
CA PHE A 73 6.99 7.64 8.89
C PHE A 73 5.96 6.75 8.18
N GLU A 74 6.21 5.45 8.21
CA GLU A 74 5.27 4.45 7.70
C GLU A 74 4.85 3.49 8.83
N LYS A 75 3.53 3.28 8.95
CA LYS A 75 2.96 2.17 9.69
C LYS A 75 2.22 1.25 8.72
N ARG A 76 2.61 -0.02 8.72
CA ARG A 76 2.00 -1.05 7.87
C ARG A 76 1.49 -2.21 8.72
N ARG A 77 0.30 -2.71 8.37
CA ARG A 77 -0.22 -3.99 8.83
C ARG A 77 -0.43 -4.85 7.60
N ILE A 78 0.19 -6.04 7.61
CA ILE A 78 0.02 -7.04 6.55
C ILE A 78 -0.51 -8.31 7.22
N GLU A 79 -1.58 -8.88 6.67
CA GLU A 79 -2.12 -10.17 7.09
C GLU A 79 -1.38 -11.33 6.43
N ASN A 80 -1.34 -12.47 7.13
CA ASN A 80 -0.83 -13.70 6.56
C ASN A 80 -1.75 -14.20 5.43
N TYR A 81 -1.16 -14.90 4.46
CA TYR A 81 -1.89 -15.51 3.36
C TYR A 81 -2.43 -16.86 3.79
N ASN A 82 -3.72 -17.10 3.56
CA ASN A 82 -4.32 -18.41 3.78
C ASN A 82 -4.77 -19.03 2.46
N LEU A 83 -4.43 -20.31 2.32
CA LEU A 83 -5.01 -21.20 1.31
C LEU A 83 -6.42 -21.55 1.75
N PHE A 84 -7.41 -21.31 0.89
CA PHE A 84 -8.76 -21.82 1.10
C PHE A 84 -9.12 -22.82 0.01
N LYS A 85 -9.87 -23.84 0.42
CA LYS A 85 -10.52 -24.81 -0.47
C LYS A 85 -12.01 -24.50 -0.47
N GLU A 86 -12.58 -24.23 -1.63
CA GLU A 86 -14.02 -24.07 -1.79
C GLU A 86 -14.60 -25.47 -1.98
N VAL A 87 -15.35 -25.96 -0.99
CA VAL A 87 -16.05 -27.25 -1.10
C VAL A 87 -17.44 -26.94 -1.63
N SER A 88 -17.62 -27.12 -2.94
CA SER A 88 -18.92 -27.04 -3.59
C SER A 88 -19.80 -28.19 -3.09
N VAL A 89 -20.64 -27.92 -2.07
CA VAL A 89 -21.69 -28.85 -1.66
C VAL A 89 -22.75 -28.82 -2.76
N THR A 90 -22.79 -29.89 -3.55
CA THR A 90 -23.90 -30.14 -4.48
C THR A 90 -25.05 -30.69 -3.66
N ILE A 91 -26.16 -29.93 -3.59
CA ILE A 91 -27.45 -30.36 -3.00
C ILE A 91 -28.24 -31.10 -4.08
#